data_AF-A0A810C7J5-F1
#
_entry.id   AF-A0A810C7J5-F1
#
_cell.length_a   1.000
_cell.length_b   1.000
_cell.length_c   1.000
_cell.angle_alpha   90.00
_cell.angle_beta   90.00
_cell.angle_gamma   90.00
#
_symmetry.space_group_name_H-M   'P 1'
#
loop_
_entity.id
_entity.type
_entity.pdbx_description
1 polymer ?
#
loop_
_entity_poly.entity_id
_entity_poly.type
_entity_poly.pdbx_seq_one_letter_code
_entity_poly.pdbx_strand_id
1 'polypeptide(L)'
;MTGIAACSFMLAQVAPHAREAGAILAAQDDPAALSELKLDAVLRQNDRLVQDNIEAALAAGDADLADSFVALARDRNIAVPDDLLARVSDAVKEENSTSHFARRFATGLVTGSADDVASLSGTVVGDLFVIGDVRDVVREGKHLAMGEDTDRLVLGLAAAGLAVTAATYVSIGGAAPVRAGLTLVKDARKVGRLGEGLAAWAGRSAREFVDTPMLQNAVASGSVLRPGQTVSAIKAAFRAEKAGALVRLGKDVTRVAEKTGTRGAMDSLRIAEGPKDVARAARLAEAQGSKTRAIMKLLGRGALLLVGGAFDLALWLFGAVLTLFGLLSSIKATTERLTQAWCDRRRARRLRRAQVAAEAALASAAGPA
;
A
#
# COMPACT_ATOMS: atom_id res chain seq x y z
N MET A 1 -27.33 37.90 -11.13
CA MET A 1 -28.18 36.76 -10.69
C MET A 1 -27.84 35.46 -11.41
N THR A 2 -27.85 35.40 -12.75
CA THR A 2 -27.56 34.17 -13.51
C THR A 2 -26.19 33.54 -13.20
N GLY A 3 -25.14 34.37 -13.06
CA GLY A 3 -23.80 33.89 -12.72
C GLY A 3 -23.69 33.29 -11.31
N ILE A 4 -24.38 33.87 -10.32
CA ILE A 4 -24.41 33.34 -8.94
C ILE A 4 -25.14 31.99 -8.94
N ALA A 5 -26.32 31.92 -9.56
CA ALA A 5 -27.11 30.69 -9.64
C ALA A 5 -26.33 29.55 -10.33
N ALA A 6 -25.65 29.83 -11.45
CA ALA A 6 -24.84 28.85 -12.15
C ALA A 6 -23.62 28.38 -11.33
N CYS A 7 -22.89 29.29 -10.68
CA CYS A 7 -21.73 28.94 -9.86
C CYS A 7 -22.14 28.18 -8.58
N SER A 8 -23.24 28.57 -7.93
CA SER A 8 -23.77 27.87 -6.76
C SER A 8 -24.25 26.45 -7.10
N PHE A 9 -24.89 26.27 -8.26
CA PHE A 9 -25.31 24.95 -8.73
C PHE A 9 -24.10 24.05 -9.02
N MET A 10 -23.09 24.57 -9.73
CA MET A 10 -21.85 23.82 -9.99
C MET A 10 -21.11 23.46 -8.69
N LEU A 11 -21.03 24.39 -7.73
CA LEU A 11 -20.40 24.13 -6.45
C LEU A 11 -21.13 23.02 -5.67
N ALA A 12 -22.47 22.96 -5.73
CA ALA A 12 -23.24 21.90 -5.07
C ALA A 12 -22.92 20.50 -5.63
N GLN A 13 -22.67 20.39 -6.94
CA GLN A 13 -22.31 19.12 -7.59
C GLN A 13 -20.86 18.70 -7.32
N VAL A 14 -19.94 19.67 -7.24
CA VAL A 14 -18.51 19.45 -7.04
C VAL A 14 -18.16 19.24 -5.56
N ALA A 15 -18.88 19.88 -4.64
CA ALA A 15 -18.60 19.84 -3.20
C ALA A 15 -18.49 18.43 -2.58
N PRO A 16 -19.38 17.45 -2.85
CA PRO A 16 -19.25 16.12 -2.26
C PRO A 16 -17.97 15.42 -2.73
N HIS A 17 -17.68 15.46 -4.03
CA HIS A 17 -16.48 14.87 -4.62
C HIS A 17 -15.20 15.55 -4.11
N ALA A 18 -15.21 16.88 -3.98
CA ALA A 18 -14.07 17.63 -3.43
C ALA A 18 -13.82 17.36 -1.94
N ARG A 19 -14.88 17.10 -1.16
CA ARG A 19 -14.76 16.70 0.25
C ARG A 19 -14.19 15.29 0.40
N GLU A 20 -14.72 14.33 -0.36
CA GLU A 20 -14.15 12.98 -0.42
C GLU A 20 -12.68 13.05 -0.86
N ALA A 21 -12.37 13.91 -1.83
CA ALA A 21 -11.02 14.09 -2.30
C ALA A 21 -10.07 14.66 -1.24
N GLY A 22 -10.53 15.68 -0.51
CA GLY A 22 -9.78 16.26 0.60
C GLY A 22 -9.56 15.27 1.75
N ALA A 23 -10.56 14.43 2.06
CA ALA A 23 -10.43 13.40 3.09
C ALA A 23 -9.39 12.32 2.71
N ILE A 24 -9.40 11.86 1.45
CA ILE A 24 -8.40 10.90 0.95
C ILE A 24 -7.00 11.52 0.99
N LEU A 25 -6.85 12.79 0.58
CA LEU A 25 -5.57 13.51 0.62
C LEU A 25 -5.06 13.68 2.05
N ALA A 26 -5.94 14.01 3.00
CA ALA A 26 -5.58 14.14 4.41
C ALA A 26 -5.10 12.82 5.01
N ALA A 27 -5.61 11.68 4.51
CA ALA A 27 -5.24 10.34 4.94
C ALA A 27 -4.01 9.76 4.20
N GLN A 28 -3.31 10.51 3.34
CA GLN A 28 -2.26 9.97 2.46
C GLN A 28 -1.09 9.26 3.17
N ASP A 29 -0.83 9.65 4.42
CA ASP A 29 0.27 9.18 5.25
C ASP A 29 -0.17 8.08 6.24
N ASP A 30 -1.48 7.85 6.37
CA ASP A 30 -2.07 6.78 7.16
C ASP A 30 -2.73 5.72 6.25
N PRO A 31 -2.05 4.59 6.01
CA PRO A 31 -2.59 3.55 5.14
C PRO A 31 -3.88 2.91 5.68
N ALA A 32 -4.10 2.91 7.00
CA ALA A 32 -5.32 2.35 7.57
C ALA A 32 -6.53 3.24 7.23
N ALA A 33 -6.46 4.53 7.57
CA ALA A 33 -7.51 5.50 7.25
C ALA A 33 -7.75 5.62 5.74
N LEU A 34 -6.67 5.61 4.93
CA LEU A 34 -6.78 5.64 3.48
C LEU A 34 -7.53 4.42 2.93
N SER A 35 -7.21 3.23 3.44
CA SER A 35 -7.85 1.99 3.01
C SER A 35 -9.33 1.95 3.38
N GLU A 36 -9.71 2.47 4.55
CA GLU A 36 -11.10 2.52 4.99
C GLU A 36 -11.94 3.44 4.10
N LEU A 37 -11.45 4.64 3.80
CA LEU A 37 -12.15 5.59 2.91
C LEU A 37 -12.38 5.00 1.52
N LYS A 38 -11.38 4.31 0.98
CA LYS A 38 -11.49 3.67 -0.34
C LYS A 38 -12.37 2.43 -0.31
N LEU A 39 -12.30 1.65 0.76
CA LEU A 39 -13.16 0.49 0.95
C LEU A 39 -14.64 0.91 0.99
N ASP A 40 -14.97 1.98 1.71
CA ASP A 40 -16.34 2.51 1.79
C ASP A 40 -16.85 2.99 0.44
N ALA A 41 -15.99 3.56 -0.40
CA ALA A 41 -16.35 3.93 -1.76
C ALA A 41 -16.65 2.70 -2.63
N VAL A 42 -15.84 1.64 -2.52
CA VAL A 42 -16.00 0.40 -3.31
C VAL A 42 -17.22 -0.40 -2.86
N LEU A 43 -17.45 -0.54 -1.55
CA LEU A 43 -18.59 -1.29 -1.02
C LEU A 43 -19.92 -0.63 -1.35
N ARG A 44 -20.00 0.71 -1.36
CA ARG A 44 -21.20 1.46 -1.78
C ARG A 44 -21.62 1.20 -3.24
N GLN A 45 -20.69 0.77 -4.09
CA GLN A 45 -20.98 0.55 -5.51
C GLN A 45 -21.48 -0.86 -5.80
N ASN A 46 -21.18 -1.84 -4.94
CA ASN A 46 -21.54 -3.23 -5.18
C ASN A 46 -21.75 -4.00 -3.87
N ASP A 47 -23.03 -4.18 -3.52
CA ASP A 47 -23.47 -4.88 -2.30
C ASP A 47 -23.09 -6.38 -2.29
N ARG A 48 -22.89 -7.00 -3.47
CA ARG A 48 -22.52 -8.42 -3.59
C ARG A 48 -21.02 -8.67 -3.59
N LEU A 49 -20.20 -7.62 -3.66
CA LEU A 49 -18.76 -7.73 -3.85
C LEU A 49 -18.10 -8.63 -2.79
N VAL A 50 -18.52 -8.52 -1.53
CA VAL A 50 -17.96 -9.33 -0.44
C VAL A 50 -18.34 -10.81 -0.61
N GLN A 51 -19.60 -11.10 -0.93
CA GLN A 51 -20.07 -12.48 -1.14
C GLN A 51 -19.37 -13.14 -2.34
N ASP A 52 -19.30 -12.44 -3.47
CA ASP A 52 -18.65 -12.93 -4.68
C ASP A 52 -17.15 -13.21 -4.44
N ASN A 53 -16.49 -12.40 -3.62
CA ASN A 53 -15.09 -12.63 -3.25
C ASN A 53 -14.90 -13.80 -2.26
N ILE A 54 -15.85 -14.02 -1.33
CA ILE A 54 -15.83 -15.20 -0.46
C ILE A 54 -15.94 -16.47 -1.31
N GLU A 55 -16.89 -16.51 -2.25
CA GLU A 55 -17.08 -17.64 -3.14
C GLU A 55 -15.85 -17.88 -4.02
N ALA A 56 -15.26 -16.82 -4.58
CA ALA A 56 -14.03 -16.92 -5.36
C ALA A 56 -12.83 -17.42 -4.54
N ALA A 57 -12.71 -16.98 -3.27
CA ALA A 57 -11.65 -17.44 -2.37
C ALA A 57 -11.81 -18.93 -2.03
N LEU A 58 -13.04 -19.36 -1.74
CA LEU A 58 -13.35 -20.78 -1.52
C LEU A 58 -13.08 -21.63 -2.78
N ALA A 59 -13.47 -21.14 -3.96
CA ALA A 59 -13.19 -21.83 -5.23
C ALA A 59 -11.69 -21.95 -5.53
N ALA A 60 -10.89 -20.97 -5.08
CA ALA A 60 -9.44 -21.01 -5.19
C ALA A 60 -8.75 -21.83 -4.07
N GLY A 61 -9.50 -22.34 -3.09
CA GLY A 61 -8.96 -23.06 -1.93
C GLY A 61 -8.19 -22.18 -0.94
N ASP A 62 -8.46 -20.87 -0.91
CA ASP A 62 -7.84 -19.91 0.01
C ASP A 62 -8.82 -19.61 1.16
N ALA A 63 -8.89 -20.53 2.13
CA ALA A 63 -9.84 -20.41 3.24
C ALA A 63 -9.47 -19.24 4.17
N ASP A 64 -8.18 -19.00 4.39
CA ASP A 64 -7.68 -17.78 5.06
C ASP A 64 -8.21 -16.47 4.43
N LEU A 65 -8.23 -16.36 3.09
CA LEU A 65 -8.75 -15.17 2.41
C LEU A 65 -10.28 -15.09 2.53
N ALA A 66 -10.97 -16.23 2.42
CA ALA A 66 -12.41 -16.29 2.61
C ALA A 66 -12.81 -15.84 4.04
N ASP A 67 -12.08 -16.29 5.07
CA ASP A 67 -12.26 -15.87 6.46
C ASP A 67 -11.96 -14.37 6.66
N SER A 68 -10.94 -13.86 5.97
CA SER A 68 -10.64 -12.41 5.94
C SER A 68 -11.84 -11.59 5.43
N PHE A 69 -12.55 -12.06 4.41
CA PHE A 69 -13.77 -11.42 3.90
C PHE A 69 -14.96 -11.58 4.86
N VAL A 70 -15.08 -12.70 5.58
CA VAL A 70 -16.10 -12.86 6.63
C VAL A 70 -15.85 -11.87 7.78
N ALA A 71 -14.59 -11.71 8.21
CA ALA A 71 -14.22 -10.72 9.21
C ALA A 71 -14.55 -9.29 8.74
N LEU A 72 -14.31 -8.98 7.45
CA LEU A 72 -14.67 -7.71 6.83
C LEU A 72 -16.20 -7.50 6.82
N ALA A 73 -16.98 -8.53 6.45
CA ALA A 73 -18.42 -8.46 6.42
C ALA A 73 -19.00 -8.18 7.81
N ARG A 74 -18.49 -8.87 8.84
CA ARG A 74 -18.91 -8.69 10.23
C ARG A 74 -18.64 -7.27 10.73
N ASP A 75 -17.46 -6.75 10.45
CA ASP A 75 -17.06 -5.39 10.84
C ASP A 75 -17.96 -4.30 10.23
N ARG A 76 -18.40 -4.52 9.00
CA ARG A 76 -19.27 -3.57 8.27
C ARG A 76 -20.76 -3.90 8.35
N ASN A 77 -21.15 -4.87 9.16
CA ASN A 77 -22.52 -5.35 9.30
C ASN A 77 -23.16 -5.75 7.94
N ILE A 78 -22.36 -6.33 7.05
CA ILE A 78 -22.82 -6.83 5.74
C ILE A 78 -23.36 -8.25 5.95
N ALA A 79 -24.60 -8.48 5.50
CA ALA A 79 -25.23 -9.79 5.59
C ALA A 79 -24.56 -10.80 4.65
N VAL A 80 -24.12 -11.93 5.21
CA VAL A 80 -23.57 -13.08 4.47
C VAL A 80 -24.47 -14.28 4.76
N PRO A 81 -24.89 -15.06 3.75
CA PRO A 81 -25.73 -16.24 3.97
C PRO A 81 -25.09 -17.26 4.91
N ASP A 82 -25.89 -17.86 5.80
CA ASP A 82 -25.40 -18.82 6.80
C ASP A 82 -24.73 -20.06 6.17
N ASP A 83 -25.23 -20.52 5.01
CA ASP A 83 -24.59 -21.59 4.23
C ASP A 83 -23.16 -21.23 3.81
N LEU A 84 -22.95 -19.99 3.38
CA LEU A 84 -21.64 -19.52 2.95
C LEU A 84 -20.69 -19.39 4.15
N LEU A 85 -21.19 -18.90 5.29
CA LEU A 85 -20.42 -18.86 6.55
C LEU A 85 -20.01 -20.25 7.03
N ALA A 86 -20.91 -21.24 6.92
CA ALA A 86 -20.61 -22.64 7.26
C ALA A 86 -19.51 -23.21 6.36
N ARG A 87 -19.61 -22.99 5.03
CA ARG A 87 -18.58 -23.42 4.06
C ARG A 87 -17.21 -22.81 4.34
N VAL A 88 -17.15 -21.52 4.71
CA VAL A 88 -15.90 -20.88 5.13
C VAL A 88 -15.36 -21.52 6.41
N SER A 89 -16.21 -21.72 7.43
CA SER A 89 -15.79 -22.36 8.67
C SER A 89 -15.23 -23.76 8.46
N ASP A 90 -15.85 -24.56 7.60
CA ASP A 90 -15.41 -25.92 7.29
C ASP A 90 -14.11 -25.92 6.50
N ALA A 91 -13.95 -25.01 5.53
CA ALA A 91 -12.69 -24.83 4.80
C ALA A 91 -11.54 -24.42 5.73
N VAL A 92 -11.79 -23.52 6.69
CA VAL A 92 -10.80 -23.09 7.69
C VAL A 92 -10.44 -24.26 8.64
N LYS A 93 -11.42 -25.08 9.05
CA LYS A 93 -11.14 -26.27 9.89
C LYS A 93 -10.30 -27.31 9.14
N GLU A 94 -10.62 -27.56 7.88
CA GLU A 94 -9.85 -28.49 7.04
C GLU A 94 -8.43 -27.98 6.84
N GLU A 95 -8.26 -26.69 6.56
CA GLU A 95 -6.97 -26.02 6.40
C GLU A 95 -6.09 -26.13 7.67
N ASN A 96 -6.69 -25.96 8.84
CA ASN A 96 -6.02 -26.10 10.14
C ASN A 96 -5.87 -27.56 10.61
N SER A 97 -6.33 -28.55 9.83
CA SER A 97 -6.24 -29.96 10.21
C SER A 97 -4.79 -30.49 10.11
N THR A 98 -4.44 -31.41 11.00
CA THR A 98 -3.10 -32.04 11.02
C THR A 98 -2.81 -32.82 9.73
N SER A 99 -3.83 -33.38 9.10
CA SER A 99 -3.72 -34.11 7.82
C SER A 99 -3.36 -33.16 6.68
N HIS A 100 -4.07 -32.04 6.56
CA HIS A 100 -3.81 -31.03 5.53
C HIS A 100 -2.42 -30.41 5.72
N PHE A 101 -2.02 -30.13 6.97
CA PHE A 101 -0.67 -29.71 7.30
C PHE A 101 0.40 -30.71 6.85
N ALA A 102 0.24 -32.01 7.19
CA ALA A 102 1.20 -33.05 6.80
C ALA A 102 1.31 -33.19 5.27
N ARG A 103 0.18 -33.13 4.55
CA ARG A 103 0.16 -33.17 3.09
C ARG A 103 0.85 -31.96 2.46
N ARG A 104 0.61 -30.76 3.00
CA ARG A 104 1.22 -29.51 2.50
C ARG A 104 2.71 -29.45 2.81
N PHE A 105 3.13 -29.94 3.97
CA PHE A 105 4.54 -30.12 4.31
C PHE A 105 5.24 -31.11 3.37
N ALA A 106 4.64 -32.28 3.12
CA ALA A 106 5.19 -33.27 2.20
C ALA A 106 5.28 -32.74 0.76
N THR A 107 4.25 -32.01 0.32
CA THR A 107 4.24 -31.36 -1.00
C THR A 107 5.32 -30.29 -1.07
N GLY A 108 5.38 -29.37 -0.10
CA GLY A 108 6.38 -28.30 -0.03
C GLY A 108 7.82 -28.79 0.09
N LEU A 109 8.05 -29.95 0.71
CA LEU A 109 9.36 -30.60 0.75
C LEU A 109 9.80 -31.11 -0.64
N VAL A 110 8.85 -31.56 -1.46
CA VAL A 110 9.11 -32.10 -2.81
C VAL A 110 9.15 -30.99 -3.86
N THR A 111 8.26 -30.00 -3.77
CA THR A 111 8.10 -28.93 -4.77
C THR A 111 8.92 -27.68 -4.45
N GLY A 112 9.38 -27.53 -3.21
CA GLY A 112 10.06 -26.32 -2.74
C GLY A 112 9.14 -25.10 -2.57
N SER A 113 7.81 -25.28 -2.61
CA SER A 113 6.84 -24.20 -2.40
C SER A 113 6.53 -23.98 -0.92
N ALA A 114 6.93 -22.83 -0.38
CA ALA A 114 6.70 -22.41 1.01
C ALA A 114 5.31 -21.79 1.17
N ASP A 115 4.30 -22.64 1.12
CA ASP A 115 2.89 -22.20 1.03
C ASP A 115 2.14 -22.34 2.37
N ASP A 116 2.77 -22.89 3.41
CA ASP A 116 2.40 -22.74 4.82
C ASP A 116 3.59 -23.02 5.73
N VAL A 117 4.02 -22.00 6.47
CA VAL A 117 5.14 -22.10 7.43
C VAL A 117 4.73 -21.65 8.83
N ALA A 118 3.42 -21.47 9.07
CA ALA A 118 2.92 -20.85 10.29
C ALA A 118 2.90 -21.78 11.54
N SER A 119 3.33 -23.04 11.45
CA SER A 119 3.45 -23.90 12.63
C SER A 119 4.70 -24.78 12.61
N LEU A 120 5.87 -24.13 12.57
CA LEU A 120 7.11 -24.72 13.11
C LEU A 120 7.20 -24.42 14.61
N SER A 121 6.25 -24.94 15.38
CA SER A 121 6.32 -24.94 16.83
C SER A 121 7.27 -26.05 17.30
N GLY A 122 8.40 -25.66 17.89
CA GLY A 122 9.31 -26.56 18.58
C GLY A 122 10.54 -26.95 17.77
N THR A 123 11.64 -26.25 18.03
CA THR A 123 13.01 -26.81 18.04
C THR A 123 13.69 -27.35 16.77
N VAL A 124 13.08 -27.34 15.57
CA VAL A 124 13.75 -27.81 14.32
C VAL A 124 14.08 -26.69 13.30
N VAL A 125 13.87 -25.43 13.67
CA VAL A 125 14.02 -24.27 12.75
C VAL A 125 15.48 -23.83 12.54
N GLY A 126 16.40 -24.21 13.44
CA GLY A 126 17.81 -23.81 13.30
C GLY A 126 18.47 -24.40 12.07
N ASP A 127 18.35 -25.72 11.89
CA ASP A 127 19.17 -26.44 10.91
C ASP A 127 18.62 -26.31 9.50
N LEU A 128 17.30 -26.40 9.26
CA LEU A 128 16.77 -26.34 7.89
C LEU A 128 17.00 -24.95 7.24
N PHE A 129 16.91 -23.88 8.03
CA PHE A 129 17.02 -22.52 7.53
C PHE A 129 18.47 -22.00 7.49
N VAL A 130 19.35 -22.37 8.46
CA VAL A 130 20.79 -22.04 8.37
C VAL A 130 21.44 -22.81 7.24
N ILE A 131 21.12 -24.09 7.09
CA ILE A 131 21.64 -24.90 5.98
C ILE A 131 21.14 -24.34 4.64
N GLY A 132 19.90 -23.85 4.58
CA GLY A 132 19.37 -23.15 3.40
C GLY A 132 20.18 -21.91 3.02
N ASP A 133 20.42 -21.00 3.96
CA ASP A 133 21.15 -19.77 3.70
C ASP A 133 22.64 -20.03 3.38
N VAL A 134 23.29 -20.98 4.07
CA VAL A 134 24.67 -21.40 3.75
C VAL A 134 24.73 -22.01 2.35
N ARG A 135 23.79 -22.90 2.01
CA ARG A 135 23.72 -23.54 0.69
C ARG A 135 23.50 -22.52 -0.42
N ASP A 136 22.58 -21.58 -0.24
CA ASP A 136 22.31 -20.52 -1.20
C ASP A 136 23.56 -19.61 -1.37
N VAL A 137 24.26 -19.24 -0.29
CA VAL A 137 25.51 -18.48 -0.35
C VAL A 137 26.64 -19.25 -1.05
N VAL A 138 26.78 -20.55 -0.77
CA VAL A 138 27.81 -21.38 -1.42
C VAL A 138 27.48 -21.61 -2.90
N ARG A 139 26.22 -21.90 -3.24
CA ARG A 139 25.78 -22.15 -4.62
C ARG A 139 25.89 -20.89 -5.48
N GLU A 140 25.25 -19.80 -5.07
CA GLU A 140 25.30 -18.54 -5.82
C GLU A 140 26.69 -17.89 -5.74
N GLY A 141 27.42 -18.07 -4.64
CA GLY A 141 28.81 -17.63 -4.51
C GLY A 141 29.76 -18.38 -5.47
N LYS A 142 29.50 -19.67 -5.72
CA LYS A 142 30.24 -20.46 -6.72
C LYS A 142 29.93 -19.97 -8.14
N HIS A 143 28.65 -19.80 -8.50
CA HIS A 143 28.28 -19.25 -9.81
C HIS A 143 28.96 -17.88 -10.02
N LEU A 144 28.96 -17.05 -8.98
CA LEU A 144 29.63 -15.76 -8.99
C LEU A 144 31.15 -15.85 -9.20
N ALA A 145 31.81 -16.81 -8.56
CA ALA A 145 33.25 -17.03 -8.71
C ALA A 145 33.62 -17.60 -10.10
N MET A 146 32.72 -18.37 -10.70
CA MET A 146 32.90 -18.98 -12.02
C MET A 146 32.48 -18.06 -13.18
N GLY A 147 31.93 -16.87 -12.88
CA GLY A 147 31.44 -15.94 -13.90
C GLY A 147 30.11 -16.38 -14.55
N GLU A 148 29.38 -17.28 -13.91
CA GLU A 148 28.09 -17.80 -14.36
C GLU A 148 26.92 -16.86 -13.97
N ASP A 149 25.75 -17.08 -14.56
CA ASP A 149 24.55 -16.31 -14.22
C ASP A 149 24.17 -16.55 -12.75
N THR A 150 24.15 -15.47 -11.97
CA THR A 150 24.05 -15.51 -10.50
C THR A 150 22.84 -14.73 -10.04
N ASP A 151 21.97 -15.33 -9.22
CA ASP A 151 20.91 -14.57 -8.56
C ASP A 151 21.50 -13.78 -7.38
N ARG A 152 21.94 -12.56 -7.68
CA ARG A 152 22.52 -11.62 -6.71
C ARG A 152 21.55 -11.26 -5.58
N LEU A 153 20.24 -11.31 -5.83
CA LEU A 153 19.24 -11.02 -4.82
C LEU A 153 19.13 -12.18 -3.82
N VAL A 154 19.07 -13.42 -4.31
CA VAL A 154 19.07 -14.62 -3.45
C VAL A 154 20.37 -14.69 -2.63
N LEU A 155 21.52 -14.45 -3.25
CA LEU A 155 22.82 -14.40 -2.56
C LEU A 155 22.84 -13.35 -1.44
N GLY A 156 22.38 -12.12 -1.71
CA GLY A 156 22.36 -11.05 -0.71
C GLY A 156 21.35 -11.28 0.41
N LEU A 157 20.17 -11.84 0.11
CA LEU A 157 19.17 -12.19 1.12
C LEU A 157 19.66 -13.33 2.03
N ALA A 158 20.28 -14.37 1.46
CA ALA A 158 20.86 -15.47 2.22
C ALA A 158 22.02 -14.98 3.11
N ALA A 159 22.88 -14.12 2.57
CA ALA A 159 23.95 -13.49 3.32
C ALA A 159 23.43 -12.59 4.47
N ALA A 160 22.37 -11.81 4.22
CA ALA A 160 21.72 -11.01 5.26
C ALA A 160 21.10 -11.91 6.34
N GLY A 161 20.49 -13.04 5.95
CA GLY A 161 19.99 -14.07 6.87
C GLY A 161 21.10 -14.67 7.75
N LEU A 162 22.28 -14.96 7.19
CA LEU A 162 23.45 -15.42 7.95
C LEU A 162 23.99 -14.34 8.90
N ALA A 163 24.06 -13.09 8.46
CA ALA A 163 24.51 -11.97 9.30
C ALA A 163 23.56 -11.76 10.50
N VAL A 164 22.25 -11.81 10.27
CA VAL A 164 21.22 -11.76 11.33
C VAL A 164 21.37 -12.94 12.30
N THR A 165 21.60 -14.15 11.78
CA THR A 165 21.82 -15.34 12.61
C THR A 165 23.07 -15.21 13.47
N ALA A 166 24.19 -14.78 12.89
CA ALA A 166 25.44 -14.55 13.61
C ALA A 166 25.28 -13.45 14.69
N ALA A 167 24.53 -12.39 14.39
CA ALA A 167 24.22 -11.34 15.37
C ALA A 167 23.34 -11.88 16.51
N THR A 168 22.41 -12.80 16.24
CA THR A 168 21.54 -13.43 17.25
C THR A 168 22.32 -14.29 18.24
N TYR A 169 23.40 -14.95 17.80
CA TYR A 169 24.26 -15.74 18.69
C TYR A 169 25.23 -14.89 19.53
N VAL A 170 25.62 -13.71 19.03
CA VAL A 170 26.50 -12.77 19.76
C VAL A 170 25.72 -11.81 20.66
N SER A 171 24.46 -11.53 20.30
CA SER A 171 23.59 -10.56 20.98
C SER A 171 22.48 -11.32 21.67
N ILE A 172 22.55 -11.41 23.00
CA ILE A 172 21.53 -12.01 23.86
C ILE A 172 20.11 -11.61 23.40
N GLY A 173 19.39 -12.53 22.75
CA GLY A 173 17.92 -12.55 22.63
C GLY A 173 17.19 -11.64 21.62
N GLY A 174 17.85 -10.84 20.78
CA GLY A 174 17.16 -9.73 20.08
C GLY A 174 16.77 -9.85 18.60
N ALA A 175 17.23 -10.87 17.85
CA ALA A 175 17.20 -10.84 16.37
C ALA A 175 16.39 -11.95 15.67
N ALA A 176 15.66 -12.80 16.42
CA ALA A 176 14.83 -13.88 15.87
C ALA A 176 13.72 -13.44 14.88
N PRO A 177 13.02 -12.29 15.03
CA PRO A 177 11.89 -11.96 14.14
C PRO A 177 12.30 -11.59 12.71
N VAL A 178 13.51 -11.05 12.51
CA VAL A 178 13.95 -10.51 11.20
C VAL A 178 14.15 -11.61 10.16
N ARG A 179 14.56 -12.80 10.61
CA ARG A 179 14.95 -13.90 9.73
C ARG A 179 13.77 -14.49 8.96
N ALA A 180 12.62 -14.59 9.62
CA ALA A 180 11.39 -15.10 9.00
C ALA A 180 10.98 -14.21 7.80
N GLY A 181 10.96 -12.88 7.99
CA GLY A 181 10.62 -11.94 6.93
C GLY A 181 11.60 -11.94 5.75
N LEU A 182 12.91 -12.02 6.00
CA LEU A 182 13.90 -12.14 4.91
C LEU A 182 13.73 -13.44 4.11
N THR A 183 13.36 -14.53 4.79
CA THR A 183 13.08 -15.82 4.13
C THR A 183 11.82 -15.71 3.26
N LEU A 184 10.76 -15.07 3.75
CA LEU A 184 9.56 -14.81 2.95
C LEU A 184 9.86 -13.96 1.70
N VAL A 185 10.73 -12.95 1.80
CA VAL A 185 11.18 -12.18 0.63
C VAL A 185 11.94 -13.05 -0.37
N LYS A 186 12.80 -13.94 0.13
CA LYS A 186 13.54 -14.90 -0.70
C LYS A 186 12.61 -15.87 -1.41
N ASP A 187 11.64 -16.41 -0.70
CA ASP A 187 10.66 -17.34 -1.24
C ASP A 187 9.76 -16.63 -2.26
N ALA A 188 9.27 -15.43 -1.96
CA ALA A 188 8.51 -14.59 -2.90
C ALA A 188 9.29 -14.35 -4.21
N ARG A 189 10.60 -14.11 -4.13
CA ARG A 189 11.46 -13.97 -5.32
C ARG A 189 11.53 -15.27 -6.11
N LYS A 190 11.77 -16.41 -5.45
CA LYS A 190 11.89 -17.73 -6.08
C LYS A 190 10.62 -18.12 -6.85
N VAL A 191 9.45 -17.77 -6.32
CA VAL A 191 8.15 -18.05 -6.96
C VAL A 191 7.65 -16.93 -7.89
N GLY A 192 8.46 -15.91 -8.17
CA GLY A 192 8.06 -14.80 -9.04
C GLY A 192 6.94 -13.92 -8.49
N ARG A 193 6.68 -13.96 -7.18
CA ARG A 193 5.64 -13.16 -6.47
C ARG A 193 6.22 -11.93 -5.76
N LEU A 194 7.41 -11.49 -6.12
CA LEU A 194 7.99 -10.24 -5.62
C LEU A 194 7.74 -9.12 -6.63
N GLY A 195 7.10 -8.02 -6.20
CA GLY A 195 6.84 -6.89 -7.08
C GLY A 195 8.11 -6.37 -7.75
N GLU A 196 8.03 -5.97 -9.02
CA GLU A 196 9.21 -5.69 -9.86
C GLU A 196 10.10 -4.59 -9.28
N GLY A 197 9.50 -3.50 -8.79
CA GLY A 197 10.24 -2.42 -8.13
C GLY A 197 10.95 -2.87 -6.87
N LEU A 198 10.29 -3.74 -6.08
CA LEU A 198 10.85 -4.26 -4.83
C LEU A 198 11.98 -5.25 -5.12
N ALA A 199 11.83 -6.09 -6.14
CA ALA A 199 12.89 -6.98 -6.64
C ALA A 199 14.11 -6.17 -7.13
N ALA A 200 13.88 -5.10 -7.89
CA ALA A 200 14.95 -4.23 -8.37
C ALA A 200 15.66 -3.50 -7.23
N TRP A 201 14.90 -2.96 -6.26
CA TRP A 201 15.47 -2.33 -5.07
C TRP A 201 16.28 -3.33 -4.23
N ALA A 202 15.70 -4.49 -3.92
CA ALA A 202 16.35 -5.50 -3.09
C ALA A 202 17.61 -6.04 -3.79
N GLY A 203 17.57 -6.20 -5.12
CA GLY A 203 18.73 -6.62 -5.91
C GLY A 203 19.87 -5.59 -5.90
N ARG A 204 19.57 -4.28 -5.89
CA ARG A 204 20.58 -3.23 -5.70
C ARG A 204 21.15 -3.25 -4.29
N SER A 205 20.28 -3.30 -3.27
CA SER A 205 20.72 -3.34 -1.86
C SER A 205 21.55 -4.60 -1.55
N ALA A 206 21.23 -5.74 -2.16
CA ALA A 206 22.02 -6.95 -2.07
C ALA A 206 23.43 -6.79 -2.65
N ARG A 207 23.59 -6.10 -3.79
CA ARG A 207 24.91 -5.82 -4.39
C ARG A 207 25.75 -4.89 -3.54
N GLU A 208 25.15 -3.90 -2.88
CA GLU A 208 25.86 -3.01 -1.96
C GLU A 208 26.31 -3.71 -0.67
N PHE A 209 25.58 -4.76 -0.28
CA PHE A 209 25.87 -5.55 0.91
C PHE A 209 27.01 -6.55 0.70
N VAL A 210 27.12 -7.11 -0.51
CA VAL A 210 28.10 -8.16 -0.85
C VAL A 210 29.30 -7.56 -1.56
N ASP A 211 30.47 -7.58 -0.91
CA ASP A 211 31.73 -7.28 -1.58
C ASP A 211 32.08 -8.41 -2.55
N THR A 212 31.75 -8.22 -3.82
CA THR A 212 31.86 -9.26 -4.85
C THR A 212 33.31 -9.73 -5.04
N PRO A 213 34.31 -8.85 -5.20
CA PRO A 213 35.70 -9.28 -5.32
C PRO A 213 36.19 -10.05 -4.09
N MET A 214 35.85 -9.56 -2.89
CA MET A 214 36.25 -10.23 -1.66
C MET A 214 35.56 -11.59 -1.48
N LEU A 215 34.28 -11.70 -1.85
CA LEU A 215 33.54 -12.95 -1.83
C LEU A 215 34.11 -13.96 -2.83
N GLN A 216 34.43 -13.52 -4.05
CA GLN A 216 35.09 -14.38 -5.06
C GLN A 216 36.43 -14.91 -4.55
N ASN A 217 37.25 -14.04 -3.95
CA ASN A 217 38.52 -14.45 -3.36
C ASN A 217 38.31 -15.40 -2.17
N ALA A 218 37.32 -15.16 -1.30
CA ALA A 218 37.01 -16.01 -0.16
C ALA A 218 36.51 -17.41 -0.58
N VAL A 219 35.73 -17.49 -1.67
CA VAL A 219 35.24 -18.75 -2.23
C VAL A 219 36.36 -19.49 -2.98
N ALA A 220 37.16 -18.79 -3.77
CA ALA A 220 38.26 -19.38 -4.55
C ALA A 220 39.42 -19.87 -3.68
N SER A 221 39.72 -19.17 -2.59
CA SER A 221 40.71 -19.60 -1.57
C SER A 221 40.13 -20.55 -0.51
N GLY A 222 38.82 -20.80 -0.58
CA GLY A 222 38.11 -21.66 0.34
C GLY A 222 38.59 -23.11 0.22
N SER A 223 39.06 -23.68 1.33
CA SER A 223 39.48 -25.08 1.38
C SER A 223 38.49 -25.89 2.21
N VAL A 224 38.04 -27.03 1.67
CA VAL A 224 37.21 -28.01 2.38
C VAL A 224 37.88 -28.48 3.69
N LEU A 225 39.20 -28.40 3.75
CA LEU A 225 40.01 -28.81 4.90
C LEU A 225 40.04 -27.77 6.02
N ARG A 226 39.56 -26.53 5.78
CA ARG A 226 39.54 -25.44 6.79
C ARG A 226 38.21 -24.68 6.78
N PRO A 227 37.09 -25.35 7.11
CA PRO A 227 35.75 -24.79 7.03
C PRO A 227 35.58 -23.51 7.86
N GLY A 228 36.20 -23.42 9.04
CA GLY A 228 36.13 -22.23 9.88
C GLY A 228 36.75 -20.97 9.24
N GLN A 229 37.85 -21.12 8.48
CA GLN A 229 38.51 -20.00 7.80
C GLN A 229 37.69 -19.54 6.59
N THR A 230 37.12 -20.48 5.84
CA THR A 230 36.24 -20.18 4.70
C THR A 230 34.97 -19.46 5.15
N VAL A 231 34.33 -19.91 6.23
CA VAL A 231 33.15 -19.22 6.79
C VAL A 231 33.49 -17.81 7.28
N SER A 232 34.64 -17.63 7.93
CA SER A 232 35.10 -16.30 8.39
C SER A 232 35.38 -15.35 7.21
N ALA A 233 36.05 -15.84 6.16
CA ALA A 233 36.35 -15.05 4.97
C ALA A 233 35.09 -14.66 4.19
N ILE A 234 34.13 -15.59 4.05
CA ILE A 234 32.81 -15.31 3.45
C ILE A 234 32.07 -14.27 4.30
N LYS A 235 32.07 -14.41 5.63
CA LYS A 235 31.44 -13.44 6.53
C LYS A 235 32.05 -12.04 6.41
N ALA A 236 33.36 -11.96 6.26
CA ALA A 236 34.08 -10.70 6.11
C ALA A 236 33.79 -10.00 4.77
N ALA A 237 33.34 -10.74 3.74
CA ALA A 237 32.89 -10.18 2.47
C ALA A 237 31.50 -9.50 2.56
N PHE A 238 30.82 -9.61 3.70
CA PHE A 238 29.53 -8.96 3.94
C PHE A 238 29.68 -7.68 4.75
N ARG A 239 29.22 -6.57 4.16
CA ARG A 239 29.24 -5.24 4.77
C ARG A 239 28.06 -5.09 5.72
N ALA A 240 28.23 -5.55 6.95
CA ALA A 240 27.17 -5.57 7.98
C ALA A 240 26.48 -4.19 8.16
N GLU A 241 27.21 -3.09 8.01
CA GLU A 241 26.70 -1.73 8.07
C GLU A 241 25.69 -1.39 6.96
N LYS A 242 25.73 -2.11 5.82
CA LYS A 242 24.80 -1.94 4.69
C LYS A 242 23.57 -2.85 4.79
N ALA A 243 23.56 -3.82 5.71
CA ALA A 243 22.43 -4.75 5.90
C ALA A 243 21.16 -4.06 6.43
N GLY A 244 21.29 -2.87 7.03
CA GLY A 244 20.21 -2.20 7.75
C GLY A 244 18.95 -1.95 6.91
N ALA A 245 19.07 -1.82 5.60
CA ALA A 245 17.92 -1.65 4.69
C ALA A 245 17.13 -2.97 4.52
N LEU A 246 17.83 -4.07 4.24
CA LEU A 246 17.22 -5.41 4.10
C LEU A 246 16.66 -5.91 5.43
N VAL A 247 17.36 -5.64 6.54
CA VAL A 247 16.88 -5.96 7.89
C VAL A 247 15.57 -5.23 8.22
N ARG A 248 15.43 -3.96 7.83
CA ARG A 248 14.16 -3.22 8.01
C ARG A 248 13.05 -3.83 7.18
N LEU A 249 13.30 -4.12 5.90
CA LEU A 249 12.34 -4.82 5.06
C LEU A 249 11.90 -6.15 5.71
N GLY A 250 12.85 -6.97 6.16
CA GLY A 250 12.55 -8.23 6.84
C GLY A 250 11.68 -8.03 8.09
N LYS A 251 11.95 -7.02 8.91
CA LYS A 251 11.11 -6.68 10.07
C LYS A 251 9.69 -6.32 9.67
N ASP A 252 9.52 -5.48 8.64
CA ASP A 252 8.20 -5.05 8.18
C ASP A 252 7.41 -6.23 7.59
N VAL A 253 8.06 -7.13 6.83
CA VAL A 253 7.44 -8.36 6.33
C VAL A 253 7.02 -9.29 7.48
N THR A 254 7.85 -9.45 8.50
CA THR A 254 7.48 -10.25 9.68
C THR A 254 6.26 -9.65 10.39
N ARG A 255 6.20 -8.33 10.57
CA ARG A 255 5.02 -7.67 11.16
C ARG A 255 3.74 -7.92 10.36
N VAL A 256 3.82 -7.90 9.04
CA VAL A 256 2.69 -8.28 8.17
C VAL A 256 2.32 -9.75 8.39
N ALA A 257 3.31 -10.65 8.41
CA ALA A 257 3.09 -12.08 8.57
C ALA A 257 2.47 -12.44 9.93
N GLU A 258 2.86 -11.76 11.01
CA GLU A 258 2.30 -11.93 12.36
C GLU A 258 0.81 -11.57 12.43
N LYS A 259 0.34 -10.66 11.57
CA LYS A 259 -1.06 -10.19 11.56
C LYS A 259 -1.94 -10.86 10.51
N THR A 260 -1.34 -11.31 9.41
CA THR A 260 -2.07 -11.77 8.20
C THR A 260 -1.68 -13.17 7.72
N GLY A 261 -0.76 -13.82 8.43
CA GLY A 261 -0.19 -15.10 8.02
C GLY A 261 0.82 -14.97 6.87
N THR A 262 1.42 -16.11 6.50
CA THR A 262 2.47 -16.17 5.47
C THR A 262 1.94 -15.77 4.09
N ARG A 263 0.73 -16.23 3.73
CA ARG A 263 0.07 -15.86 2.46
C ARG A 263 -0.26 -14.38 2.38
N GLY A 264 -0.73 -13.79 3.49
CA GLY A 264 -0.95 -12.34 3.55
C GLY A 264 0.33 -11.53 3.36
N ALA A 265 1.44 -12.00 3.94
CA ALA A 265 2.77 -11.41 3.69
C ALA A 265 3.20 -11.55 2.22
N MET A 266 3.02 -12.74 1.61
CA MET A 266 3.30 -12.96 0.18
C MET A 266 2.45 -12.08 -0.74
N ASP A 267 1.17 -11.89 -0.41
CA ASP A 267 0.26 -11.00 -1.14
C ASP A 267 0.74 -9.55 -1.03
N SER A 268 1.21 -9.11 0.14
CA SER A 268 1.78 -7.77 0.32
C SER A 268 3.07 -7.57 -0.48
N LEU A 269 3.94 -8.59 -0.56
CA LEU A 269 5.19 -8.57 -1.34
C LEU A 269 4.94 -8.53 -2.85
N ARG A 270 3.84 -9.13 -3.31
CA ARG A 270 3.43 -9.13 -4.72
C ARG A 270 3.00 -7.74 -5.20
N ILE A 271 2.31 -6.98 -4.34
CA ILE A 271 1.78 -5.66 -4.70
C ILE A 271 2.76 -4.50 -4.39
N ALA A 272 3.75 -4.73 -3.54
CA ALA A 272 4.72 -3.72 -3.13
C ALA A 272 5.81 -3.47 -4.19
N GLU A 273 6.06 -2.20 -4.51
CA GLU A 273 7.17 -1.82 -5.42
C GLU A 273 8.41 -1.32 -4.67
N GLY A 274 8.35 -1.22 -3.35
CA GLY A 274 9.49 -0.77 -2.57
C GLY A 274 9.32 -1.01 -1.06
N PRO A 275 10.38 -0.79 -0.29
CA PRO A 275 10.38 -1.04 1.16
C PRO A 275 9.37 -0.16 1.91
N LYS A 276 9.08 1.05 1.39
CA LYS A 276 8.05 1.93 1.97
C LYS A 276 6.65 1.36 1.83
N ASP A 277 6.36 0.67 0.73
CA ASP A 277 5.05 0.04 0.49
C ASP A 277 4.86 -1.12 1.47
N VAL A 278 5.91 -1.91 1.73
CA VAL A 278 5.89 -2.98 2.74
C VAL A 278 5.73 -2.43 4.15
N ALA A 279 6.40 -1.33 4.49
CA ALA A 279 6.20 -0.65 5.78
C ALA A 279 4.77 -0.12 5.95
N ARG A 280 4.13 0.37 4.87
CA ARG A 280 2.71 0.76 4.87
C ARG A 280 1.80 -0.46 5.01
N ALA A 281 2.13 -1.57 4.36
CA ALA A 281 1.40 -2.83 4.51
C ALA A 281 1.48 -3.36 5.95
N ALA A 282 2.63 -3.22 6.61
CA ALA A 282 2.79 -3.57 8.03
C ALA A 282 1.86 -2.74 8.93
N ARG A 283 1.80 -1.41 8.72
CA ARG A 283 0.88 -0.54 9.48
C ARG A 283 -0.60 -0.87 9.21
N LEU A 284 -0.94 -1.15 7.96
CA LEU A 284 -2.29 -1.59 7.60
C LEU A 284 -2.65 -2.92 8.26
N ALA A 285 -1.71 -3.86 8.28
CA ALA A 285 -1.86 -5.16 8.93
C ALA A 285 -2.01 -5.03 10.46
N GLU A 286 -1.24 -4.14 11.09
CA GLU A 286 -1.34 -3.84 12.51
C GLU A 286 -2.70 -3.22 12.89
N ALA A 287 -3.25 -2.36 12.02
CA ALA A 287 -4.54 -1.71 12.26
C ALA A 287 -5.75 -2.60 11.95
N GLN A 288 -5.72 -3.35 10.84
CA GLN A 288 -6.89 -4.09 10.33
C GLN A 288 -6.87 -5.60 10.64
N GLY A 289 -5.72 -6.15 11.01
CA GLY A 289 -5.56 -7.55 11.43
C GLY A 289 -6.04 -8.57 10.39
N SER A 290 -7.01 -9.41 10.78
CA SER A 290 -7.53 -10.48 9.90
C SER A 290 -8.23 -9.95 8.66
N LYS A 291 -8.70 -8.69 8.63
CA LYS A 291 -9.38 -8.06 7.48
C LYS A 291 -8.40 -7.59 6.40
N THR A 292 -7.10 -7.53 6.70
CA THR A 292 -6.10 -6.92 5.82
C THR A 292 -5.97 -7.64 4.48
N ARG A 293 -6.07 -8.98 4.43
CA ARG A 293 -6.01 -9.72 3.16
C ARG A 293 -7.20 -9.36 2.26
N ALA A 294 -8.41 -9.28 2.80
CA ALA A 294 -9.60 -8.83 2.06
C ALA A 294 -9.45 -7.39 1.54
N ILE A 295 -8.97 -6.47 2.38
CA ILE A 295 -8.72 -5.08 1.98
C ILE A 295 -7.70 -5.00 0.85
N MET A 296 -6.57 -5.72 0.96
CA MET A 296 -5.55 -5.78 -0.09
C MET A 296 -6.06 -6.45 -1.36
N LYS A 297 -6.94 -7.44 -1.26
CA LYS A 297 -7.55 -8.11 -2.42
C LYS A 297 -8.47 -7.16 -3.19
N LEU A 298 -9.27 -6.36 -2.50
CA LEU A 298 -10.20 -5.41 -3.11
C LEU A 298 -9.51 -4.18 -3.69
N LEU A 299 -8.58 -3.60 -2.93
CA LEU A 299 -7.96 -2.31 -3.28
C LEU A 299 -6.61 -2.47 -3.98
N GLY A 300 -6.00 -3.65 -3.94
CA GLY A 300 -4.64 -3.90 -4.45
C GLY A 300 -3.62 -2.97 -3.81
N ARG A 301 -2.69 -2.46 -4.63
CA ARG A 301 -1.74 -1.40 -4.24
C ARG A 301 -2.43 -0.10 -3.82
N GLY A 302 -3.66 0.12 -4.26
CA GLY A 302 -4.49 1.26 -3.86
C GLY A 302 -4.83 1.28 -2.37
N ALA A 303 -4.71 0.14 -1.66
CA ALA A 303 -4.80 0.08 -0.20
C ALA A 303 -3.66 0.84 0.50
N LEU A 304 -2.47 0.86 -0.11
CA LEU A 304 -1.25 1.36 0.50
C LEU A 304 -0.93 2.79 0.07
N LEU A 305 -1.27 3.12 -1.17
CA LEU A 305 -0.90 4.38 -1.79
C LEU A 305 -2.08 5.09 -2.43
N LEU A 306 -1.93 6.41 -2.50
CA LEU A 306 -2.77 7.34 -3.25
C LEU A 306 -2.42 7.33 -4.75
N VAL A 307 -2.16 6.16 -5.34
CA VAL A 307 -1.67 6.03 -6.73
C VAL A 307 -2.82 6.07 -7.74
N GLY A 308 -4.00 5.55 -7.38
CA GLY A 308 -5.20 5.62 -8.22
C GLY A 308 -6.04 6.86 -7.91
N GLY A 309 -6.29 7.70 -8.90
CA GLY A 309 -7.23 8.83 -8.82
C GLY A 309 -6.63 10.15 -8.31
N ALA A 310 -5.32 10.26 -8.03
CA ALA A 310 -4.70 11.51 -7.59
C ALA A 310 -4.96 12.69 -8.56
N PHE A 311 -4.99 12.39 -9.87
CA PHE A 311 -5.34 13.38 -10.89
C PHE A 311 -6.81 13.80 -10.79
N ASP A 312 -7.74 12.84 -10.66
CA ASP A 312 -9.17 13.15 -10.51
C ASP A 312 -9.43 13.90 -9.20
N LEU A 313 -8.79 13.51 -8.11
CA LEU A 313 -8.82 14.20 -6.83
C LEU A 313 -8.34 15.66 -6.97
N ALA A 314 -7.21 15.86 -7.65
CA ALA A 314 -6.70 17.20 -7.96
C ALA A 314 -7.66 17.99 -8.86
N LEU A 315 -8.30 17.34 -9.83
CA LEU A 315 -9.24 17.97 -10.76
C LEU A 315 -10.54 18.37 -10.06
N TRP A 316 -11.05 17.55 -9.14
CA TRP A 316 -12.20 17.87 -8.29
C TRP A 316 -11.89 19.01 -7.33
N LEU A 317 -10.72 18.99 -6.67
CA LEU A 317 -10.27 20.08 -5.80
C LEU A 317 -10.06 21.37 -6.60
N PHE A 318 -9.43 21.30 -7.76
CA PHE A 318 -9.21 22.44 -8.65
C PHE A 318 -10.55 22.99 -9.18
N GLY A 319 -11.46 22.13 -9.59
CA GLY A 319 -12.83 22.50 -9.97
C GLY A 319 -13.59 23.18 -8.83
N ALA A 320 -13.42 22.72 -7.59
CA ALA A 320 -14.00 23.35 -6.41
C ALA A 320 -13.43 24.77 -6.19
N VAL A 321 -12.12 24.94 -6.33
CA VAL A 321 -11.46 26.25 -6.21
C VAL A 321 -11.92 27.19 -7.32
N LEU A 322 -11.99 26.73 -8.57
CA LEU A 322 -12.45 27.54 -9.69
C LEU A 322 -13.92 27.95 -9.56
N THR A 323 -14.80 27.04 -9.15
CA THR A 323 -16.23 27.34 -8.94
C THR A 323 -16.43 28.29 -7.77
N LEU A 324 -15.66 28.15 -6.68
CA LEU A 324 -15.66 29.10 -5.57
C LEU A 324 -15.18 30.49 -6.02
N PHE A 325 -14.08 30.56 -6.78
CA PHE A 325 -13.57 31.81 -7.33
C PHE A 325 -14.58 32.48 -8.28
N GLY A 326 -15.23 31.69 -9.14
CA GLY A 326 -16.31 32.14 -10.02
C GLY A 326 -17.51 32.69 -9.24
N LEU A 327 -17.88 32.03 -8.14
CA LEU A 327 -18.96 32.49 -7.26
C LEU A 327 -18.62 33.83 -6.60
N LEU A 328 -17.43 33.96 -6.02
CA LEU A 328 -16.95 35.21 -5.40
C LEU A 328 -16.90 36.35 -6.40
N SER A 329 -16.41 36.07 -7.62
CA SER A 329 -16.35 37.04 -8.72
C SER A 329 -17.75 37.46 -9.18
N SER A 330 -18.71 36.52 -9.20
CA SER A 330 -20.10 36.80 -9.57
C SER A 330 -20.83 37.62 -8.52
N ILE A 331 -20.57 37.37 -7.23
CA ILE A 331 -21.09 38.18 -6.12
C ILE A 331 -20.58 39.61 -6.26
N LYS A 332 -19.26 39.80 -6.42
CA LYS A 332 -18.65 41.12 -6.62
C LYS A 332 -19.23 41.85 -7.85
N ALA A 333 -19.29 41.19 -8.99
CA ALA A 333 -19.84 41.79 -10.20
C ALA A 333 -21.34 42.15 -10.05
N THR A 334 -22.10 41.36 -9.27
CA THR A 334 -23.51 41.64 -9.01
C THR A 334 -23.68 42.84 -8.08
N THR A 335 -22.86 42.97 -7.04
CA THR A 335 -22.91 44.13 -6.13
C THR A 335 -22.49 45.42 -6.83
N GLU A 336 -21.46 45.37 -7.69
CA GLU A 336 -21.02 46.51 -8.51
C GLU A 336 -22.13 46.95 -9.48
N ARG A 337 -22.74 46.03 -10.22
CA ARG A 337 -23.84 46.34 -11.15
C ARG A 337 -25.07 46.89 -10.43
N LEU A 338 -25.43 46.35 -9.26
CA LEU A 338 -26.54 46.86 -8.45
C LEU A 338 -26.26 48.29 -7.96
N THR A 339 -25.04 48.55 -7.50
CA THR A 339 -24.60 49.88 -7.05
C THR A 339 -24.61 50.88 -8.20
N GLN A 340 -24.08 50.51 -9.35
CA GLN A 340 -24.07 51.35 -10.55
C GLN A 340 -25.50 51.63 -11.03
N ALA A 341 -26.36 50.61 -11.12
CA ALA A 341 -27.77 50.79 -11.49
C ALA A 341 -28.52 51.70 -10.51
N TRP A 342 -28.21 51.64 -9.22
CA TRP A 342 -28.78 52.55 -8.22
C TRP A 342 -28.30 53.99 -8.41
N CYS A 343 -27.00 54.19 -8.63
CA CYS A 343 -26.40 55.49 -8.92
C CYS A 343 -26.96 56.11 -10.21
N ASP A 344 -27.06 55.33 -11.29
CA ASP A 344 -27.57 55.77 -12.58
C ASP A 344 -29.05 56.13 -12.50
N ARG A 345 -29.86 55.33 -11.80
CA ARG A 345 -31.26 55.67 -11.52
C ARG A 345 -31.37 56.96 -10.72
N ARG A 346 -30.50 57.18 -9.73
CA ARG A 346 -30.49 58.41 -8.92
C ARG A 346 -30.08 59.62 -9.75
N ARG A 347 -29.08 59.48 -10.64
CA ARG A 347 -28.67 60.54 -11.59
C ARG A 347 -29.77 60.85 -12.59
N ALA A 348 -30.37 59.85 -13.22
CA ALA A 348 -31.49 60.03 -14.15
C ALA A 348 -32.69 60.74 -13.49
N ARG A 349 -33.01 60.40 -12.24
CA ARG A 349 -34.06 61.11 -11.46
C ARG A 349 -33.70 62.57 -11.21
N ARG A 350 -32.44 62.90 -10.91
CA ARG A 350 -31.98 64.28 -10.72
C ARG A 350 -32.02 65.08 -12.03
N LEU A 351 -31.55 64.49 -13.13
CA LEU A 351 -31.59 65.11 -14.46
C LEU A 351 -33.02 65.42 -14.91
N ARG A 352 -33.95 64.46 -14.75
CA ARG A 352 -35.39 64.68 -15.04
C ARG A 352 -35.97 65.82 -14.21
N ARG A 353 -35.65 65.90 -12.91
CA ARG A 353 -36.10 67.02 -12.05
C ARG A 353 -35.51 68.37 -12.49
N ALA A 354 -34.24 68.39 -12.89
CA ALA A 354 -33.59 69.60 -13.39
C ALA A 354 -34.18 70.06 -14.74
N GLN A 355 -34.49 69.13 -15.64
CA GLN A 355 -35.18 69.41 -16.89
C GLN A 355 -36.57 69.99 -16.66
N VAL A 356 -37.38 69.35 -15.80
CA VAL A 356 -38.71 69.87 -15.44
C VAL A 356 -38.63 71.26 -14.78
N ALA A 357 -37.64 71.49 -13.92
CA ALA A 357 -37.42 72.81 -13.32
C ALA A 357 -36.97 73.87 -14.34
N ALA A 358 -36.12 73.50 -15.31
CA ALA A 358 -35.69 74.39 -16.39
C ALA A 358 -36.83 74.71 -17.36
N GLU A 359 -37.66 73.71 -17.72
CA GLU A 359 -38.86 73.90 -18.54
C GLU A 359 -39.87 74.80 -17.83
N ALA A 360 -40.09 74.62 -16.52
CA ALA A 360 -40.94 75.50 -15.72
C ALA A 360 -40.38 76.94 -15.64
N ALA A 361 -39.07 77.11 -15.50
CA ALA A 361 -38.42 78.42 -15.49
C ALA A 361 -38.55 79.13 -16.86
N LEU A 362 -38.32 78.41 -17.96
CA LEU A 362 -38.51 78.93 -19.33
C LEU A 362 -39.97 79.32 -19.58
N ALA A 363 -40.94 78.50 -19.14
CA ALA A 363 -42.36 78.82 -19.25
C ALA A 363 -42.74 80.07 -18.43
N SER A 364 -42.12 80.28 -17.26
CA SER A 364 -42.35 81.47 -16.43
C SER A 364 -41.68 82.74 -17.00
N ALA A 365 -40.54 82.60 -17.70
CA ALA A 365 -39.85 83.70 -18.37
C ALA A 365 -40.54 84.13 -19.67
N ALA A 366 -41.32 83.25 -20.29
CA ALA A 366 -42.16 83.53 -21.46
C ALA A 366 -43.56 84.08 -21.10
N GLY A 367 -43.71 84.67 -19.91
CA GLY A 367 -44.96 85.29 -19.44
C GLY A 367 -45.55 86.31 -20.43
N PRO A 368 -46.88 86.49 -20.42
CA PRO A 368 -47.65 86.98 -21.57
C PRO A 368 -47.25 88.41 -21.95
N ALA A 369 -47.13 88.63 -23.26
CA ALA A 369 -46.93 89.96 -23.87
C ALA A 369 -48.09 90.91 -23.59
#